data_AF-A0A3P1V4W3-F1
#
_entry.id   AF-A0A3P1V4W3-F1
#
_cell.length_a   1.000
_cell.length_b   1.000
_cell.length_c   1.000
_cell.angle_alpha   90.00
_cell.angle_beta   90.00
_cell.angle_gamma   90.00
#
_symmetry.space_group_name_H-M   'P 1'
#
loop_
_entity.id
_entity.type
_entity.pdbx_description
1 polymer ?
#
loop_
_entity_poly.entity_id
_entity_poly.type
_entity_poly.pdbx_seq_one_letter_code
_entity_poly.pdbx_strand_id
1 'polypeptide(L)'
;MLVACGKPDSQKAFEKGFKETMAEIDKKMNEGNNEAAKMMGKILQKATYVINKVEENGNVSELDVTIKAVNLTKYLTEFMISLKPLVESNMGEEAFTKATVNYFSDLSKKDLDYIETNVKIYMEKINGEWKVKNTDDILIGIFGGLEEFVGIPHN
;
A
#
# COMPACT_ATOMS: atom_id res chain seq x y z
N MET A 1 -10.78 -19.05 -33.92
CA MET A 1 -9.77 -18.43 -33.04
C MET A 1 -9.71 -19.25 -31.76
N LEU A 2 -8.55 -19.86 -31.48
CA LEU A 2 -8.31 -20.57 -30.22
C LEU A 2 -8.23 -19.52 -29.11
N VAL A 3 -9.24 -19.46 -28.25
CA VAL A 3 -9.17 -18.69 -27.00
C VAL A 3 -8.08 -19.36 -26.17
N ALA A 4 -6.90 -18.74 -26.10
CA ALA A 4 -5.89 -19.16 -25.15
C ALA A 4 -6.51 -18.96 -23.76
N CYS A 5 -6.90 -20.05 -23.10
CA CYS A 5 -7.43 -20.09 -21.73
C CYS A 5 -6.37 -19.72 -20.67
N GLY A 6 -5.54 -18.71 -20.95
CA GLY A 6 -4.48 -18.23 -20.09
C GLY A 6 -4.72 -16.79 -19.65
N LYS A 7 -4.29 -16.47 -18.44
CA LYS A 7 -4.23 -15.11 -17.92
C LYS A 7 -3.46 -14.19 -18.91
N PRO A 8 -3.97 -12.97 -19.23
CA PRO A 8 -3.26 -12.01 -20.10
C PRO A 8 -1.85 -11.70 -19.58
N ASP A 9 -0.93 -11.39 -20.49
CA ASP A 9 0.47 -11.14 -20.12
C ASP A 9 0.64 -9.87 -19.30
N SER A 10 -0.16 -8.83 -19.61
CA SER A 10 -0.24 -7.61 -18.79
C SER A 10 -0.66 -7.93 -17.36
N GLN A 11 -1.64 -8.83 -17.18
CA GLN A 11 -2.07 -9.28 -15.86
C GLN A 11 -0.94 -9.98 -15.09
N LYS A 12 -0.21 -10.91 -15.72
CA LYS A 12 0.94 -11.58 -15.07
C LYS A 12 2.03 -10.58 -14.66
N ALA A 13 2.29 -9.59 -15.51
CA ALA A 13 3.28 -8.56 -15.25
C ALA A 13 2.87 -7.67 -14.07
N PHE A 14 1.60 -7.28 -13.98
CA PHE A 14 1.07 -6.58 -12.80
C PHE A 14 1.22 -7.41 -11.52
N GLU A 15 0.82 -8.69 -11.55
CA GLU A 15 0.89 -9.56 -10.36
C GLU A 15 2.32 -9.76 -9.85
N LYS A 16 3.28 -9.83 -10.78
CA LYS A 16 4.71 -9.85 -10.46
C LYS A 16 5.16 -8.50 -9.87
N GLY A 17 4.82 -7.40 -10.54
CA GLY A 17 5.19 -6.05 -10.11
C GLY A 17 4.65 -5.72 -8.71
N PHE A 18 3.39 -6.05 -8.43
CA PHE A 18 2.80 -5.84 -7.09
C PHE A 18 3.58 -6.60 -6.01
N LYS A 19 3.97 -7.86 -6.25
CA LYS A 19 4.81 -8.63 -5.30
C LYS A 19 6.17 -8.00 -5.09
N GLU A 20 6.80 -7.51 -6.16
CA GLU A 20 8.09 -6.81 -6.09
C GLU A 20 7.97 -5.51 -5.29
N THR A 21 6.92 -4.72 -5.52
CA THR A 21 6.62 -3.51 -4.74
C THR A 21 6.43 -3.83 -3.26
N MET A 22 5.64 -4.87 -2.92
CA MET A 22 5.45 -5.29 -1.54
C MET A 22 6.77 -5.74 -0.88
N ALA A 23 7.62 -6.46 -1.60
CA ALA A 23 8.93 -6.86 -1.09
C ALA A 23 9.87 -5.66 -0.88
N GLU A 24 9.83 -4.66 -1.77
CA GLU A 24 10.62 -3.43 -1.60
C GLU A 24 10.15 -2.62 -0.39
N ILE A 25 8.84 -2.50 -0.18
CA ILE A 25 8.26 -1.87 1.01
C ILE A 25 8.72 -2.60 2.28
N ASP A 26 8.63 -3.94 2.30
CA ASP A 26 9.07 -4.74 3.44
C ASP A 26 10.56 -4.52 3.73
N LYS A 27 11.40 -4.56 2.70
CA LYS A 27 12.83 -4.30 2.83
C LYS A 27 13.08 -2.93 3.45
N LYS A 28 12.52 -1.86 2.88
CA LYS A 28 12.68 -0.48 3.37
C LYS A 28 12.20 -0.30 4.80
N MET A 29 11.07 -0.93 5.17
CA MET A 29 10.51 -0.84 6.52
C MET A 29 11.31 -1.63 7.57
N ASN A 30 12.10 -2.62 7.14
CA ASN A 30 13.00 -3.39 7.99
C ASN A 30 14.44 -2.86 7.99
N GLU A 31 14.76 -1.82 7.21
CA GLU A 31 16.08 -1.19 7.23
C GLU A 31 16.31 -0.42 8.55
N GLY A 32 17.38 -0.76 9.25
CA GLY A 32 17.77 -0.13 10.51
C GLY A 32 17.02 -0.62 11.76
N ASN A 33 17.15 0.15 12.85
CA ASN A 33 16.61 -0.21 14.18
C ASN A 33 15.34 0.55 14.55
N ASN A 34 14.54 1.00 13.57
CA ASN A 34 13.26 1.66 13.83
C ASN A 34 12.13 0.62 13.97
N GLU A 35 11.78 0.27 15.21
CA GLU A 35 10.73 -0.71 15.48
C GLU A 35 9.34 -0.25 15.01
N ALA A 36 9.04 1.06 15.05
CA ALA A 36 7.77 1.58 14.54
C ALA A 36 7.65 1.37 13.02
N ALA A 37 8.73 1.61 12.26
CA ALA A 37 8.77 1.34 10.83
C ALA A 37 8.54 -0.16 10.52
N LYS A 38 9.17 -1.06 11.28
CA LYS A 38 8.96 -2.52 11.12
C LYS A 38 7.50 -2.92 11.36
N MET A 39 6.86 -2.36 12.39
CA MET A 39 5.45 -2.64 12.66
C MET A 39 4.53 -2.08 11.57
N MET A 40 4.83 -0.89 11.05
CA MET A 40 4.12 -0.33 9.89
C MET A 40 4.28 -1.22 8.66
N GLY A 41 5.49 -1.71 8.38
CA GLY A 41 5.75 -2.67 7.30
C GLY A 41 4.85 -3.90 7.40
N LYS A 42 4.73 -4.51 8.58
CA LYS A 42 3.82 -5.65 8.82
C LYS A 42 2.35 -5.32 8.57
N ILE A 43 1.93 -4.09 8.85
CA ILE A 43 0.56 -3.63 8.57
C ILE A 43 0.35 -3.50 7.06
N LEU A 44 1.28 -2.87 6.35
CA LEU A 44 1.22 -2.72 4.89
C LEU A 44 1.24 -4.06 4.15
N GLN A 45 2.01 -5.04 4.64
CA GLN A 45 2.05 -6.41 4.08
C GLN A 45 0.70 -7.14 4.09
N LYS A 46 -0.29 -6.65 4.84
CA LYS A 46 -1.66 -7.20 4.82
C LYS A 46 -2.47 -6.73 3.60
N ALA A 47 -1.94 -5.82 2.78
CA ALA A 47 -2.60 -5.39 1.56
C ALA A 47 -2.73 -6.55 0.56
N THR A 48 -3.90 -6.65 -0.07
CA THR A 48 -4.22 -7.64 -1.09
C THR A 48 -4.87 -6.95 -2.28
N TYR A 49 -5.00 -7.64 -3.41
CA TYR A 49 -5.68 -7.11 -4.57
C TYR A 49 -6.57 -8.16 -5.24
N VAL A 50 -7.56 -7.67 -5.97
CA VAL A 50 -8.39 -8.44 -6.90
C VAL A 50 -8.35 -7.72 -8.25
N ILE A 51 -8.00 -8.45 -9.31
CA ILE A 51 -8.07 -7.94 -10.69
C ILE A 51 -9.46 -8.28 -11.21
N ASN A 52 -10.29 -7.27 -11.40
CA ASN A 52 -11.68 -7.41 -11.80
C ASN A 52 -11.81 -7.54 -13.32
N LYS A 53 -10.97 -6.80 -14.06
CA LYS A 53 -11.03 -6.72 -15.52
C LYS A 53 -9.65 -6.45 -16.09
N VAL A 54 -9.40 -6.96 -17.29
CA VAL A 54 -8.19 -6.71 -18.08
C VAL A 54 -8.59 -6.46 -19.53
N GLU A 55 -8.14 -5.34 -20.10
CA GLU A 55 -8.31 -4.99 -21.51
C GLU A 55 -6.95 -4.76 -22.15
N GLU A 56 -6.44 -5.77 -22.86
CA GLU A 56 -5.15 -5.71 -23.55
C GLU A 56 -5.36 -5.42 -25.05
N ASN A 57 -4.88 -4.27 -25.52
CA ASN A 57 -5.03 -3.80 -26.90
C ASN A 57 -3.65 -3.49 -27.50
N GLY A 58 -3.03 -4.48 -28.13
CA GLY A 58 -1.70 -4.34 -28.73
C GLY A 58 -0.63 -4.09 -27.67
N ASN A 59 -0.08 -2.88 -27.64
CA ASN A 59 0.98 -2.49 -26.70
C ASN A 59 0.46 -1.73 -25.47
N VAL A 60 -0.85 -1.58 -25.30
CA VAL A 60 -1.46 -0.96 -24.11
C VAL A 60 -2.38 -1.94 -23.41
N SER A 61 -2.49 -1.82 -22.09
CA SER A 61 -3.42 -2.59 -21.30
C SER A 61 -4.00 -1.75 -20.16
N GLU A 62 -5.29 -1.91 -19.91
CA GLU A 62 -5.98 -1.37 -18.75
C GLU A 62 -6.43 -2.51 -17.83
N LEU A 63 -6.12 -2.41 -16.54
CA LEU A 63 -6.62 -3.34 -15.53
C LEU A 63 -7.46 -2.59 -14.51
N ASP A 64 -8.68 -3.06 -14.26
CA ASP A 64 -9.47 -2.60 -13.13
C ASP A 64 -9.12 -3.46 -11.91
N VAL A 65 -8.49 -2.85 -10.91
CA VAL A 65 -7.97 -3.56 -9.73
C VAL A 65 -8.60 -2.97 -8.46
N THR A 66 -9.11 -3.84 -7.60
CA THR A 66 -9.50 -3.46 -6.23
C THR A 66 -8.34 -3.81 -5.30
N ILE A 67 -7.76 -2.81 -4.64
CA ILE A 67 -6.75 -3.01 -3.60
C ILE A 67 -7.46 -2.94 -2.25
N LYS A 68 -7.31 -3.99 -1.45
CA LYS A 68 -7.81 -4.06 -0.08
C LYS A 68 -6.64 -3.91 0.87
N ALA A 69 -6.59 -2.80 1.60
CA ALA A 69 -5.51 -2.47 2.53
C ALA A 69 -6.07 -2.11 3.90
N VAL A 70 -5.21 -2.11 4.92
CA VAL A 70 -5.59 -1.67 6.26
C VAL A 70 -6.02 -0.20 6.20
N ASN A 71 -7.11 0.16 6.90
CA ASN A 71 -7.59 1.54 6.97
C ASN A 71 -6.66 2.39 7.86
N LEU A 72 -5.51 2.76 7.30
CA LEU A 72 -4.48 3.53 8.02
C LEU A 72 -5.01 4.91 8.44
N THR A 73 -5.88 5.55 7.65
CA THR A 73 -6.50 6.84 8.03
C THR A 73 -7.22 6.75 9.36
N LYS A 74 -8.02 5.69 9.56
CA LYS A 74 -8.70 5.42 10.83
C LYS A 74 -7.69 5.28 11.97
N TYR A 75 -6.67 4.44 11.80
CA TYR A 75 -5.72 4.14 12.87
C TYR A 75 -4.78 5.30 13.18
N LEU A 76 -4.35 6.08 12.19
CA LEU A 76 -3.60 7.31 12.44
C LEU A 76 -4.46 8.34 13.17
N THR A 77 -5.75 8.45 12.85
CA THR A 77 -6.68 9.32 13.56
C THR A 77 -6.84 8.88 15.02
N GLU A 78 -7.06 7.59 15.27
CA GLU A 78 -7.13 7.02 16.62
C GLU A 78 -5.83 7.23 17.42
N PHE A 79 -4.68 7.07 16.76
CA PHE A 79 -3.38 7.32 17.35
C PHE A 79 -3.24 8.79 17.79
N MET A 80 -3.56 9.74 16.91
CA MET A 80 -3.49 11.17 17.23
C MET A 80 -4.43 11.55 18.39
N ILE A 81 -5.65 10.98 18.43
CA ILE A 81 -6.58 11.14 19.56
C ILE A 81 -5.96 10.58 20.84
N SER A 82 -5.31 9.43 20.78
CA SER A 82 -4.66 8.81 21.95
C SER A 82 -3.48 9.63 22.51
N LEU A 83 -2.82 10.42 21.65
CA LEU A 83 -1.72 11.28 22.04
C LEU A 83 -2.18 12.60 22.67
N LYS A 84 -3.40 13.08 22.38
CA LYS A 84 -3.92 14.35 22.89
C LYS A 84 -3.66 14.62 24.39
N PRO A 85 -4.01 13.72 25.33
CA PRO A 85 -3.77 13.97 26.76
C PRO A 85 -2.27 14.07 27.10
N LEU A 86 -1.42 13.35 26.37
CA LEU A 86 0.02 13.37 26.58
C LEU A 86 0.62 14.68 26.04
N VAL A 87 0.16 15.16 24.89
CA VAL A 87 0.53 16.46 24.34
C VAL A 87 0.11 17.59 25.28
N GLU A 88 -1.10 17.55 25.82
CA GLU A 88 -1.60 18.50 26.83
C GLU A 88 -0.75 18.51 28.11
N SER A 89 -0.03 17.42 28.39
CA SER A 89 0.92 17.30 29.51
C SER A 89 2.38 17.64 29.15
N ASN A 90 2.64 18.27 28.00
CA ASN A 90 3.98 18.56 27.47
C ASN A 90 4.84 17.31 27.26
N MET A 91 4.30 16.32 26.53
CA MET A 91 5.03 15.12 26.10
C MET A 91 6.38 15.43 25.46
N GLY A 92 7.43 14.76 25.92
CA GLY A 92 8.75 14.74 25.28
C GLY A 92 8.89 13.66 24.20
N GLU A 93 9.97 13.75 23.42
CA GLU A 93 10.28 12.85 22.30
C GLU A 93 10.34 11.37 22.68
N GLU A 94 10.89 11.03 23.85
CA GLU A 94 10.96 9.65 24.34
C GLU A 94 9.56 9.07 24.59
N ALA A 95 8.68 9.85 25.23
CA ALA A 95 7.30 9.46 25.49
C ALA A 95 6.50 9.31 24.20
N PHE A 96 6.72 10.19 23.22
CA PHE A 96 6.15 10.07 21.88
C PHE A 96 6.61 8.78 21.19
N THR A 97 7.93 8.53 21.15
CA THR A 97 8.51 7.34 20.52
C THR A 97 7.94 6.05 21.13
N LYS A 98 7.85 6.00 22.46
CA LYS A 98 7.27 4.86 23.18
C LYS A 98 5.78 4.68 22.85
N ALA A 99 5.00 5.76 22.81
CA ALA A 99 3.59 5.71 22.44
C ALA A 99 3.40 5.17 21.01
N THR A 100 4.22 5.65 20.06
CA THR A 100 4.22 5.19 18.66
C THR A 100 4.52 3.70 18.55
N VAL A 101 5.60 3.23 19.18
CA VAL A 101 5.99 1.81 19.13
C VAL A 101 4.92 0.93 19.77
N ASN A 102 4.37 1.32 20.92
CA ASN A 102 3.32 0.57 21.59
C ASN A 102 2.05 0.48 20.72
N TYR A 103 1.60 1.61 20.17
CA TYR A 103 0.39 1.66 19.36
C TYR A 103 0.49 0.75 18.13
N PHE A 104 1.55 0.88 17.32
CA PHE A 104 1.69 0.09 16.10
C PHE A 104 2.04 -1.38 16.37
N SER A 105 2.74 -1.69 17.47
CA SER A 105 2.98 -3.07 17.91
C SER A 105 1.66 -3.77 18.27
N ASP A 106 0.78 -3.10 19.01
CA ASP A 106 -0.53 -3.64 19.36
C ASP A 106 -1.43 -3.75 18.13
N LEU A 107 -1.42 -2.75 17.26
CA LEU A 107 -2.19 -2.74 16.02
C LEU A 107 -1.79 -3.92 15.12
N SER A 108 -0.49 -4.20 14.98
CA SER A 108 0.02 -5.29 14.12
C SER A 108 -0.52 -6.69 14.51
N LYS A 109 -0.99 -6.87 15.74
CA LYS A 109 -1.48 -8.14 16.31
C LYS A 109 -3.00 -8.28 16.31
N LYS A 110 -3.74 -7.21 16.04
CA LYS A 110 -5.21 -7.20 16.08
C LYS A 110 -5.80 -7.64 14.76
N ASP A 111 -7.09 -7.97 14.80
CA ASP A 111 -7.91 -7.95 13.60
C ASP A 111 -8.14 -6.49 13.20
N LEU A 112 -7.94 -6.19 11.92
CA LEU A 112 -7.88 -4.83 11.42
C LEU A 112 -9.06 -4.53 10.50
N ASP A 113 -9.50 -3.29 10.53
CA ASP A 113 -10.43 -2.78 9.54
C ASP A 113 -9.69 -2.48 8.26
N TYR A 114 -10.33 -2.84 7.16
CA TYR A 114 -9.80 -2.67 5.82
C TYR A 114 -10.63 -1.65 5.06
N ILE A 115 -9.98 -1.01 4.10
CA ILE A 115 -10.61 -0.18 3.09
C ILE A 115 -10.30 -0.77 1.71
N GLU A 116 -11.24 -0.66 0.80
CA GLU A 116 -11.08 -1.07 -0.59
C GLU A 116 -10.97 0.15 -1.48
N THR A 117 -9.90 0.21 -2.27
CA THR A 117 -9.62 1.28 -3.23
C THR A 117 -9.68 0.68 -4.62
N ASN A 118 -10.58 1.18 -5.46
CA ASN A 118 -10.63 0.81 -6.87
C ASN A 118 -9.64 1.66 -7.65
N VAL A 119 -8.69 1.00 -8.31
CA VAL A 119 -7.62 1.63 -9.07
C VAL A 119 -7.66 1.10 -10.49
N LYS A 120 -7.66 2.01 -11.46
CA LYS A 120 -7.46 1.66 -12.86
C LYS A 120 -5.97 1.72 -13.17
N ILE A 121 -5.37 0.60 -13.52
CA ILE A 121 -3.94 0.47 -13.83
C ILE A 121 -3.73 0.60 -15.33
N TYR A 122 -2.90 1.55 -15.73
CA TYR A 122 -2.49 1.74 -17.11
C TYR A 122 -1.12 1.11 -17.33
N MET A 123 -1.03 0.21 -18.31
CA MET A 123 0.21 -0.47 -18.67
C MET A 123 0.57 -0.26 -20.13
N GLU A 124 1.87 -0.17 -20.40
CA GLU A 124 2.43 -0.05 -21.74
C GLU A 124 3.53 -1.11 -21.94
N LYS A 125 3.56 -1.71 -23.12
CA LYS A 125 4.59 -2.67 -23.51
C LYS A 125 5.77 -1.94 -24.13
N ILE A 126 6.87 -1.85 -23.40
CA ILE A 126 8.12 -1.19 -23.80
C ILE A 126 9.19 -2.27 -23.98
N ASN A 127 9.77 -2.37 -25.18
CA ASN A 127 10.78 -3.38 -25.53
C ASN A 127 10.34 -4.83 -25.21
N GLY A 128 9.05 -5.13 -25.37
CA GLY A 128 8.48 -6.45 -25.11
C GLY A 128 8.06 -6.69 -23.66
N GLU A 129 8.36 -5.78 -22.73
CA GLU A 129 7.99 -5.88 -21.31
C GLU A 129 6.84 -4.94 -20.96
N TRP A 130 5.85 -5.44 -20.22
CA TRP A 130 4.77 -4.63 -19.68
C TRP A 130 5.27 -3.78 -18.49
N LYS A 131 5.02 -2.48 -18.52
CA LYS A 131 5.36 -1.51 -17.47
C LYS A 131 4.10 -0.77 -17.02
N VAL A 132 3.92 -0.60 -15.71
CA VAL A 132 2.87 0.24 -15.13
C VAL A 132 3.24 1.71 -15.33
N LYS A 133 2.27 2.54 -15.73
CA LYS A 133 2.45 3.98 -15.95
C LYS A 133 2.08 4.82 -14.73
N ASN A 134 1.11 4.37 -13.94
CA ASN A 134 0.58 5.04 -12.76
C ASN A 134 0.89 4.27 -11.47
N THR A 135 2.17 4.20 -11.10
CA THR A 135 2.62 3.49 -9.90
C THR A 135 2.11 4.14 -8.61
N ASP A 136 1.91 5.46 -8.62
CA ASP A 136 1.51 6.22 -7.43
C ASP A 136 0.10 5.83 -6.97
N ASP A 137 -0.83 5.57 -7.90
CA ASP A 137 -2.18 5.12 -7.57
C ASP A 137 -2.18 3.75 -6.88
N ILE A 138 -1.24 2.86 -7.24
CA ILE A 138 -1.05 1.58 -6.56
C ILE A 138 -0.55 1.81 -5.14
N LEU A 139 0.43 2.72 -4.96
CA LEU A 139 0.97 3.04 -3.65
C LEU A 139 -0.12 3.65 -2.75
N ILE A 140 -0.92 4.60 -3.25
CA ILE A 140 -2.06 5.16 -2.51
C ILE A 140 -2.99 4.03 -2.05
N GLY A 141 -3.32 3.09 -2.94
CA GLY A 141 -4.13 1.92 -2.59
C GLY A 141 -3.52 1.06 -1.47
N ILE A 142 -2.20 0.79 -1.52
CA ILE A 142 -1.48 0.02 -0.49
C ILE A 142 -1.47 0.75 0.85
N PHE A 143 -1.35 2.09 0.85
CA PHE A 143 -1.42 2.93 2.04
C PHE A 143 -2.85 3.24 2.51
N GLY A 144 -3.86 2.50 2.01
CA GLY A 144 -5.24 2.63 2.46
C GLY A 144 -5.88 3.98 2.08
N GLY A 145 -5.46 4.57 0.97
CA GLY A 145 -5.97 5.85 0.47
C GLY A 145 -5.22 7.09 0.97
N LEU A 146 -4.11 6.93 1.69
CA LEU A 146 -3.32 8.06 2.19
C LEU A 146 -2.33 8.58 1.13
N GLU A 147 -2.69 9.69 0.49
CA GLU A 147 -1.86 10.36 -0.52
C GLU A 147 -0.56 10.97 0.04
N GLU A 148 -0.61 11.44 1.29
CA GLU A 148 0.50 12.11 1.99
C GLU A 148 1.78 11.25 2.07
N PHE A 149 1.64 9.92 2.04
CA PHE A 149 2.76 8.98 2.10
C PHE A 149 3.41 8.69 0.74
N VAL A 150 2.81 9.15 -0.36
CA VAL A 150 3.28 8.89 -1.73
C VAL A 150 4.08 10.07 -2.29
N GLY A 151 4.23 11.16 -1.53
CA GLY A 151 5.05 12.32 -1.93
C GLY A 151 4.48 13.10 -3.11
N ILE A 152 3.18 12.93 -3.40
CA ILE A 152 2.48 13.67 -4.44
C ILE A 152 2.32 15.12 -3.94
N PRO A 153 2.80 16.14 -4.70
CA PRO A 153 2.55 17.53 -4.34
C PRO A 153 1.04 17.80 -4.33
N HIS A 154 0.51 18.31 -3.22
CA HIS A 154 -0.84 18.88 -3.21
C HIS A 154 -0.82 20.17 -4.04
N ASN A 155 -1.55 20.17 -5.16
CA ASN A 155 -1.79 21.38 -5.96
C ASN A 155 -2.76 22.33 -5.27
#